data_AF-C5RA68-F1
#
_entry.id   AF-C5RA68-F1
#
_cell.length_a   1.000
_cell.length_b   1.000
_cell.length_c   1.000
_cell.angle_alpha   90.00
_cell.angle_beta   90.00
_cell.angle_gamma   90.00
#
_symmetry.space_group_name_H-M   'P 1'
#
loop_
_entity.id
_entity.type
_entity.pdbx_description
1 polymer ?
#
loop_
_entity_poly.entity_id
_entity_poly.type
_entity_poly.pdbx_seq_one_letter_code
_entity_poly.pdbx_strand_id
1 'polypeptide(L)'
;MAYTAHAWNSGDTITAERLNALENGVQNEQVGPAGKDGAAGARGDTGATGKAGADGKSVKAISLTVDAEGKVTGGTATLSDNSTLDITVSTAE
;
A
#
# COMPACT_ATOMS: atom_id res chain seq x y z
N MET A 1 48.08 22.83 14.92
CA MET A 1 47.84 23.52 16.20
C MET A 1 46.36 23.86 16.25
N ALA A 2 45.66 23.56 17.34
CA ALA A 2 44.28 24.02 17.50
C ALA A 2 44.25 25.56 17.54
N TYR A 3 43.24 26.18 16.93
CA TYR A 3 43.04 27.63 17.01
C TYR A 3 42.82 28.03 18.48
N THR A 4 43.60 29.00 18.97
CA THR A 4 43.38 29.62 20.28
C THR A 4 42.73 30.98 20.06
N ALA A 5 41.49 31.13 20.50
CA ALA A 5 40.76 32.40 20.37
C ALA A 5 41.44 33.51 21.18
N HIS A 6 41.57 34.70 20.58
CA HIS A 6 42.05 35.89 21.26
C HIS A 6 40.89 36.65 21.90
N ALA A 7 41.01 37.00 23.18
CA ALA A 7 40.06 37.87 23.87
C ALA A 7 40.44 39.34 23.62
N TRP A 8 39.65 40.04 22.80
CA TRP A 8 39.88 41.45 22.47
C TRP A 8 39.36 42.38 23.56
N ASN A 9 40.16 43.40 23.89
CA ASN A 9 39.79 44.50 24.78
C ASN A 9 39.71 45.82 24.01
N SER A 10 38.95 46.77 24.55
CA SER A 10 38.87 48.11 23.97
C SER A 10 40.25 48.77 23.97
N GLY A 11 40.69 49.26 22.80
CA GLY A 11 42.02 49.84 22.61
C GLY A 11 43.07 48.87 22.07
N ASP A 12 42.75 47.58 21.93
CA ASP A 12 43.65 46.61 21.30
C ASP A 12 43.86 46.90 19.81
N THR A 13 45.11 46.76 19.36
CA THR A 13 45.45 46.92 17.95
C THR A 13 45.17 45.64 17.18
N ILE A 14 44.45 45.77 16.06
CA ILE A 14 44.22 44.66 15.13
C ILE A 14 45.48 44.44 14.30
N THR A 15 46.08 43.25 14.40
CA THR A 15 47.28 42.87 13.65
C THR A 15 46.94 41.82 12.59
N ALA A 16 47.78 41.74 11.54
CA ALA A 16 47.66 40.71 10.51
C ALA A 16 47.71 39.29 11.11
N GLU A 17 48.55 39.08 12.12
CA GLU A 17 48.60 37.81 12.85
C GLU A 17 47.26 37.44 13.50
N ARG A 18 46.62 38.40 14.17
CA ARG A 18 45.32 38.18 14.83
C ARG A 18 44.17 38.02 13.83
N LEU A 19 44.22 38.72 12.69
CA LEU A 19 43.24 38.59 11.62
C LEU A 19 43.37 37.22 10.93
N ASN A 20 44.59 36.81 10.58
CA ASN A 20 44.85 35.48 10.01
C ASN A 20 44.45 34.36 10.98
N ALA A 21 44.68 34.55 12.28
CA ALA A 21 44.22 33.59 13.29
C ALA A 21 42.69 33.46 13.27
N LEU A 22 41.95 34.58 13.23
CA LEU A 22 40.50 34.57 13.14
C LEU A 22 40.02 33.86 11.88
N GLU A 23 40.55 34.21 10.71
CA GLU A 23 40.21 33.58 9.42
C GLU A 23 40.41 32.06 9.44
N ASN A 24 41.54 31.60 9.99
CA ASN A 24 41.80 30.18 10.18
C ASN A 24 40.80 29.51 11.14
N GLY A 25 40.33 30.24 12.16
CA GLY A 25 39.30 29.75 13.09
C GLY A 25 37.93 29.60 12.42
N VAL A 26 37.53 30.56 11.57
CA VAL A 26 36.21 30.51 10.91
C VAL A 26 36.16 29.52 9.73
N GLN A 27 37.29 29.29 9.05
CA GLN A 27 37.38 28.30 7.97
C GLN A 27 36.97 26.89 8.43
N ASN A 28 37.16 26.55 9.70
CA ASN A 28 36.85 25.23 10.25
C ASN A 28 35.37 25.04 10.64
N GLU A 29 34.55 26.10 10.60
CA GLU A 29 33.17 26.11 11.12
C GLU A 29 32.12 26.39 10.02
N GLN A 30 32.54 26.52 8.76
CA GLN A 30 31.69 27.09 7.70
C GLN A 30 30.58 26.15 7.19
N VAL A 31 30.53 24.89 7.66
CA VAL A 31 29.47 23.93 7.31
C VAL A 31 28.91 23.33 8.59
N GLY A 32 27.72 23.78 8.98
CA GLY A 32 26.96 23.15 10.04
C GLY A 32 26.62 21.69 9.69
N PRO A 33 26.36 20.83 10.68
CA PRO A 33 26.01 19.44 10.41
C PRO A 33 24.80 19.38 9.47
N ALA A 34 24.81 18.39 8.57
CA ALA A 34 23.65 18.13 7.72
C ALA A 34 22.38 18.02 8.58
N GLY A 35 21.28 18.60 8.10
CA GLY A 35 19.99 18.46 8.76
C GLY A 35 19.63 16.99 8.90
N LYS A 36 18.99 16.62 10.01
CA LYS A 36 18.44 15.27 10.20
C LYS A 36 17.45 14.94 9.07
N ASP A 37 17.47 13.68 8.66
CA ASP A 37 16.48 13.17 7.71
C ASP A 37 15.06 13.45 8.20
N GLY A 38 14.16 13.70 7.25
CA GLY A 38 12.73 13.82 7.54
C GLY A 38 12.16 12.52 8.10
N ALA A 39 11.15 12.61 8.96
CA ALA A 39 10.43 11.43 9.41
C ALA A 39 9.79 10.71 8.22
N ALA A 40 9.71 9.38 8.30
CA ALA A 40 8.96 8.59 7.33
C ALA A 40 7.49 9.06 7.29
N GLY A 41 6.91 9.08 6.10
CA GLY A 41 5.49 9.42 5.92
C GLY A 41 4.58 8.42 6.65
N ALA A 42 3.38 8.88 7.02
CA ALA A 42 2.38 8.00 7.59
C ALA A 42 2.02 6.87 6.62
N ARG A 43 1.71 5.68 7.17
CA ARG A 43 1.16 4.58 6.38
C ARG A 43 -0.16 5.05 5.76
N GLY A 44 -0.38 4.71 4.48
CA GLY A 44 -1.65 4.96 3.81
C GLY A 44 -2.80 4.18 4.47
N ASP A 45 -4.01 4.69 4.29
CA ASP A 45 -5.23 4.08 4.81
C ASP A 45 -5.48 2.70 4.21
N THR A 46 -6.16 1.84 4.97
CA THR A 46 -6.68 0.56 4.47
C THR A 46 -7.69 0.80 3.37
N GLY A 47 -7.61 0.02 2.29
CA GLY A 47 -8.57 0.09 1.19
C GLY A 47 -10.01 -0.25 1.63
N ALA A 48 -10.99 0.23 0.86
CA ALA A 48 -12.40 -0.06 1.12
C ALA A 48 -12.71 -1.56 0.99
N THR A 49 -13.68 -2.03 1.76
CA THR A 49 -14.23 -3.39 1.62
C THR A 49 -14.88 -3.57 0.24
N GLY A 50 -14.70 -4.74 -0.36
CA GLY A 50 -15.37 -5.10 -1.61
C GLY A 50 -16.90 -5.15 -1.48
N LYS A 51 -17.61 -5.07 -2.61
CA LYS A 51 -19.07 -5.21 -2.64
C LYS A 51 -19.47 -6.64 -2.25
N ALA A 52 -20.65 -6.78 -1.64
CA ALA A 52 -21.26 -8.09 -1.43
C ALA A 52 -21.50 -8.81 -2.77
N GLY A 53 -21.41 -10.13 -2.75
CA GLY A 53 -21.78 -10.98 -3.89
C GLY A 53 -23.28 -10.91 -4.17
N ALA A 54 -23.69 -11.28 -5.38
CA ALA A 54 -25.10 -11.39 -5.73
C ALA A 54 -25.76 -12.56 -4.99
N ASP A 55 -27.07 -12.44 -4.73
CA ASP A 55 -27.85 -13.52 -4.13
C ASP A 55 -27.88 -14.77 -5.01
N GLY A 56 -27.91 -15.94 -4.36
CA GLY A 56 -28.06 -17.23 -5.03
C GLY A 56 -29.45 -17.39 -5.65
N LYS A 57 -29.53 -18.11 -6.78
CA LYS A 57 -30.80 -18.47 -7.42
C LYS A 57 -31.30 -19.81 -6.87
N SER A 58 -32.57 -19.89 -6.47
CA SER A 58 -33.19 -21.14 -6.03
C SER A 58 -33.88 -21.85 -7.20
N VAL A 59 -34.14 -23.16 -7.06
CA VAL A 59 -34.91 -23.92 -8.06
C VAL A 59 -36.40 -23.62 -7.88
N LYS A 60 -37.04 -23.20 -8.96
CA LYS A 60 -38.48 -22.90 -9.03
C LYS A 60 -39.30 -24.10 -9.51
N ALA A 61 -38.81 -24.81 -10.53
CA ALA A 61 -39.48 -25.98 -11.09
C ALA A 61 -38.48 -26.95 -11.73
N ILE A 62 -38.89 -28.20 -11.89
CA ILE A 62 -38.12 -29.24 -12.57
C ILE A 62 -39.03 -29.97 -13.56
N SER A 63 -38.58 -30.13 -14.79
CA SER A 63 -39.17 -31.04 -15.77
C SER A 63 -38.17 -32.17 -16.03
N LEU A 64 -38.64 -33.42 -15.98
CA LEU A 64 -37.80 -34.60 -16.20
C LEU A 64 -38.12 -35.24 -17.55
N THR A 65 -37.08 -35.71 -18.22
CA THR A 65 -37.19 -36.50 -19.44
C THR A 65 -37.03 -37.97 -19.09
N VAL A 66 -37.98 -38.80 -19.54
CA VAL A 66 -37.94 -40.26 -19.39
C VAL A 66 -37.88 -40.92 -20.76
N ASP A 67 -37.20 -42.07 -20.84
CA ASP A 67 -37.24 -42.93 -22.03
C ASP A 67 -38.51 -43.78 -22.10
N ALA A 68 -38.62 -44.63 -23.13
CA ALA A 68 -39.79 -45.47 -23.36
C ALA A 68 -39.99 -46.52 -22.27
N GLU A 69 -38.91 -46.87 -21.56
CA GLU A 69 -38.88 -47.82 -20.45
C GLU A 69 -39.16 -47.14 -19.09
N GLY A 70 -39.33 -45.81 -19.07
CA GLY A 70 -39.63 -45.02 -17.89
C GLY A 70 -38.40 -44.59 -17.07
N LYS A 71 -37.19 -44.79 -17.59
CA LYS A 71 -35.95 -44.36 -16.93
C LYS A 71 -35.69 -42.88 -17.23
N VAL A 72 -35.28 -42.13 -16.19
CA VAL A 72 -34.91 -40.72 -16.34
C VAL A 72 -33.59 -40.63 -17.13
N THR A 73 -33.61 -39.83 -18.20
CA THR A 73 -32.48 -39.61 -19.11
C THR A 73 -31.97 -38.17 -19.08
N GLY A 74 -32.72 -37.25 -18.48
CA GLY A 74 -32.34 -35.85 -18.37
C GLY A 74 -33.44 -35.02 -17.72
N GLY A 75 -33.32 -33.69 -17.84
CA GLY A 75 -34.36 -32.76 -17.45
C GLY A 75 -33.93 -31.32 -17.61
N THR A 76 -34.82 -30.40 -17.25
CA THR A 76 -34.56 -28.96 -17.22
C THR A 76 -34.99 -28.41 -15.87
N ALA A 77 -34.09 -27.71 -15.18
CA ALA A 77 -34.38 -26.94 -13.98
C ALA A 77 -34.69 -25.50 -14.37
N THR A 78 -35.82 -24.97 -13.89
CA THR A 78 -36.13 -23.54 -13.97
C THR A 78 -35.75 -22.90 -12.64
N LEU A 79 -34.97 -21.81 -12.68
CA LEU A 79 -34.55 -21.06 -11.50
C LEU A 79 -35.55 -19.98 -11.10
N SER A 80 -35.33 -19.36 -9.94
CA SER A 80 -36.19 -18.30 -9.39
C SER A 80 -36.31 -17.06 -10.27
N ASP A 81 -35.35 -16.82 -11.16
CA ASP A 81 -35.36 -15.74 -12.16
C ASP A 81 -35.95 -16.17 -13.52
N ASN A 82 -36.49 -17.39 -13.61
CA ASN A 82 -37.00 -18.03 -14.83
C ASN A 82 -35.92 -18.40 -15.87
N SER A 83 -34.64 -18.29 -15.55
CA SER A 83 -33.60 -18.92 -16.37
C SER A 83 -33.67 -20.44 -16.25
N THR A 84 -33.16 -21.14 -17.26
CA THR A 84 -33.18 -22.60 -17.33
C THR A 84 -31.78 -23.19 -17.35
N LEU A 85 -31.61 -24.33 -16.67
CA LEU A 85 -30.40 -25.15 -16.70
C LEU A 85 -30.77 -26.57 -17.10
N ASP A 86 -29.89 -27.22 -17.87
CA ASP A 86 -30.05 -28.63 -18.22
C ASP A 86 -29.58 -29.52 -17.07
N ILE A 87 -30.35 -30.58 -16.81
CA ILE A 87 -30.02 -31.63 -15.86
C ILE A 87 -29.46 -32.80 -16.65
N THR A 88 -28.16 -33.06 -16.47
CA THR A 88 -27.49 -34.23 -17.03
C THR A 88 -27.62 -35.41 -16.08
N VAL A 89 -28.08 -36.56 -16.61
CA VAL A 89 -28.15 -37.82 -15.87
C VAL A 89 -27.00 -38.72 -16.30
N SER A 90 -26.11 -39.03 -15.36
CA SER A 90 -25.05 -40.02 -15.53
C SER A 90 -25.39 -41.28 -14.74
N THR A 91 -25.31 -42.45 -15.37
CA THR A 91 -25.44 -43.74 -14.67
C THR A 91 -24.07 -44.20 -14.18
N ALA A 92 -23.97 -44.58 -12.91
CA ALA A 92 -22.81 -45.34 -12.43
C ALA A 92 -22.82 -46.73 -13.09
N GLU A 93 -21.65 -47.18 -13.53
CA GLU A 93 -21.42 -48.48 -14.15
C GLU A 93 -21.36 -49.62 -13.11
#